data_AF-A0A7C1HW04-F1
#
_entry.id   AF-A0A7C1HW04-F1
#
_cell.length_a   1.000
_cell.length_b   1.000
_cell.length_c   1.000
_cell.angle_alpha   90.00
_cell.angle_beta   90.00
_cell.angle_gamma   90.00
#
_symmetry.space_group_name_H-M   'P 1'
#
loop_
_entity.id
_entity.type
_entity.pdbx_description
1 polymer ?
#
loop_
_entity_poly.entity_id
_entity_poly.type
_entity_poly.pdbx_seq_one_letter_code
_entity_poly.pdbx_strand_id
1 'polypeptide(L)'
;MGKRFFLAGIIQGSARDDGVHDQRYRDRLRAILEEAFPGDFLYCPVENHPGSVQYADQDARRVFHHHLDLIRESDALIVYLPEASMGSAIEMWEAHHAGAAVIAITPMAANWVVRLFSDAVCETLDAFEAFVSEGKLHRMITDKCKKTKAP
;
A
#
# COMPACT_ATOMS: atom_id res chain seq x y z
N MET A 1 -1.17 -20.04 -6.77
CA MET A 1 -0.04 -19.25 -6.28
C MET A 1 -0.64 -18.17 -5.40
N GLY A 2 -0.17 -18.05 -4.15
CA GLY A 2 -0.73 -17.07 -3.21
C GLY A 2 -0.49 -15.64 -3.66
N LYS A 3 -1.35 -14.71 -3.22
CA LYS A 3 -1.21 -13.28 -3.53
C LYS A 3 -0.11 -12.65 -2.68
N ARG A 4 0.54 -11.62 -3.22
CA ARG A 4 1.54 -10.81 -2.53
C ARG A 4 1.01 -9.39 -2.34
N PHE A 5 0.90 -8.97 -1.10
CA PHE A 5 0.42 -7.65 -0.70
C PHE A 5 1.57 -6.84 -0.12
N PHE A 6 1.63 -5.56 -0.51
CA PHE A 6 2.47 -4.57 0.14
C PHE A 6 1.58 -3.57 0.90
N LEU A 7 1.81 -3.43 2.22
CA LEU A 7 1.09 -2.51 3.08
C LEU A 7 1.84 -1.19 3.23
N ALA A 8 1.60 -0.29 2.29
CA ALA A 8 2.05 1.08 2.38
C ALA A 8 1.18 1.89 3.34
N GLY A 9 1.74 2.99 3.83
CA GLY A 9 0.96 3.94 4.60
C GLY A 9 1.79 5.06 5.16
N ILE A 10 1.11 6.12 5.55
CA ILE A 10 1.75 7.30 6.13
C ILE A 10 2.58 6.93 7.37
N ILE A 11 3.84 7.38 7.39
CA ILE A 11 4.73 7.30 8.56
C ILE A 11 5.07 8.72 9.01
N GLN A 12 5.80 9.49 8.19
CA GLN A 12 6.11 10.91 8.46
C GLN A 12 5.23 11.88 7.66
N GLY A 13 4.59 11.42 6.58
CA GLY A 13 3.66 12.25 5.81
C GLY A 13 4.32 13.48 5.21
N SER A 14 3.70 14.63 5.46
CA SER A 14 4.24 15.96 5.13
C SER A 14 4.70 16.72 6.39
N ALA A 15 5.03 16.00 7.46
CA ALA A 15 5.58 16.58 8.67
C ALA A 15 6.84 17.40 8.37
N ARG A 16 7.01 18.50 9.11
CA ARG A 16 8.20 19.38 8.98
C ARG A 16 9.34 18.96 9.91
N ASP A 17 9.04 18.06 10.83
CA ASP A 17 9.95 17.44 11.79
C ASP A 17 9.98 15.92 11.57
N ASP A 18 10.63 15.20 12.47
CA ASP A 18 10.74 13.74 12.47
C ASP A 18 9.51 13.02 13.07
N GLY A 19 8.39 13.74 13.24
CA GLY A 19 7.15 13.21 13.77
C GLY A 19 6.62 12.00 12.99
N VAL A 20 6.05 11.04 13.73
CA VAL A 20 5.46 9.82 13.18
C VAL A 20 3.97 9.80 13.46
N HIS A 21 3.18 9.57 12.42
CA HIS A 21 1.73 9.36 12.52
C HIS A 21 1.42 8.05 13.25
N ASP A 22 0.24 7.96 13.86
CA ASP A 22 -0.22 6.73 14.50
C ASP A 22 -0.22 5.55 13.51
N GLN A 23 0.44 4.45 13.88
CA GLN A 23 0.60 3.26 13.05
C GLN A 23 -0.40 2.13 13.36
N ARG A 24 -1.31 2.30 14.33
CA ARG A 24 -2.30 1.26 14.74
C ARG A 24 -3.26 0.83 13.63
N TYR A 25 -3.41 1.62 12.57
CA TYR A 25 -4.21 1.23 11.40
C TYR A 25 -3.67 -0.04 10.71
N ARG A 26 -2.36 -0.31 10.85
CA ARG A 26 -1.70 -1.47 10.24
C ARG A 26 -2.22 -2.78 10.78
N ASP A 27 -2.46 -2.87 12.09
CA ASP A 27 -3.01 -4.06 12.74
C ASP A 27 -4.41 -4.40 12.20
N ARG A 28 -5.24 -3.37 12.02
CA ARG A 28 -6.58 -3.53 11.44
C ARG A 28 -6.52 -3.99 9.99
N LEU A 29 -5.66 -3.38 9.17
CA LEU A 29 -5.51 -3.76 7.77
C LEU A 29 -4.96 -5.17 7.61
N ARG A 30 -4.01 -5.56 8.46
CA ARG A 30 -3.50 -6.93 8.55
C ARG A 30 -4.62 -7.92 8.82
N ALA A 31 -5.42 -7.70 9.86
CA ALA A 31 -6.53 -8.58 10.21
C ALA A 31 -7.52 -8.76 9.05
N ILE A 32 -7.92 -7.65 8.40
CA ILE A 32 -8.83 -7.67 7.24
C ILE A 32 -8.24 -8.52 6.09
N LEU A 33 -6.95 -8.34 5.78
CA LEU A 33 -6.30 -9.05 4.69
C LEU A 33 -6.06 -10.53 5.02
N GLU A 34 -5.66 -10.86 6.24
CA GLU A 34 -5.43 -12.25 6.68
C GLU A 34 -6.73 -13.05 6.71
N GLU A 35 -7.86 -12.44 7.08
CA GLU A 35 -9.18 -13.07 7.03
C GLU A 35 -9.63 -13.35 5.58
N ALA A 36 -9.46 -12.37 4.69
CA ALA A 36 -9.92 -12.49 3.30
C ALA A 36 -8.97 -13.28 2.39
N PHE A 37 -7.68 -13.34 2.73
CA PHE A 37 -6.61 -13.96 1.95
C PHE A 37 -5.71 -14.84 2.85
N PRO A 38 -6.27 -15.92 3.43
CA PRO A 38 -5.53 -16.76 4.37
C PRO A 38 -4.33 -17.43 3.71
N GLY A 39 -3.15 -17.24 4.28
CA GLY A 39 -1.90 -17.82 3.79
C GLY A 39 -1.23 -17.06 2.65
N ASP A 40 -1.79 -15.93 2.22
CA ASP A 40 -1.14 -15.01 1.29
C ASP A 40 -0.06 -14.17 1.98
N PHE A 41 0.87 -13.62 1.20
CA PHE A 41 2.03 -12.90 1.73
C PHE A 41 1.70 -11.43 1.93
N LEU A 42 1.95 -10.89 3.13
CA LEU A 42 1.78 -9.48 3.46
C LEU A 42 3.10 -8.87 3.97
N TYR A 43 3.66 -7.92 3.22
CA TYR A 43 4.82 -7.15 3.65
C TYR A 43 4.41 -5.81 4.26
N CYS A 44 4.94 -5.50 5.44
CA CYS A 44 4.71 -4.24 6.15
C CYS A 44 6.06 -3.55 6.46
N PRO A 45 6.34 -2.35 5.94
CA PRO A 45 7.58 -1.63 6.19
C PRO A 45 7.90 -1.39 7.66
N VAL A 46 6.89 -1.03 8.47
CA VAL A 46 7.10 -0.70 9.90
C VAL A 46 7.48 -1.93 10.72
N GLU A 47 6.95 -3.10 10.38
CA GLU A 47 7.31 -4.35 11.08
C GLU A 47 8.73 -4.82 10.75
N ASN A 48 9.15 -4.63 9.49
CA ASN A 48 10.48 -5.04 9.02
C ASN A 48 11.56 -3.99 9.36
N HIS A 49 11.17 -2.72 9.53
CA HIS A 49 12.06 -1.60 9.81
C HIS A 49 11.49 -0.64 10.88
N PRO A 50 11.29 -1.09 12.14
CA PRO A 50 10.63 -0.30 13.18
C PRO A 50 11.40 0.95 13.62
N GLY A 51 12.72 1.00 13.39
CA GLY A 51 13.60 2.15 13.65
C GLY A 51 14.04 2.90 12.39
N SER A 52 13.31 2.77 11.28
CA SER A 52 13.70 3.34 9.99
C SER A 52 13.86 4.86 10.01
N VAL A 53 13.11 5.56 10.88
CA VAL A 53 13.19 7.01 10.99
C VAL A 53 14.52 7.50 11.58
N GLN A 54 15.29 6.62 12.23
CA GLN A 54 16.63 6.91 12.75
C GLN A 54 17.76 6.42 11.84
N TYR A 55 17.44 5.89 10.65
CA TYR A 55 18.47 5.40 9.73
C TYR A 55 19.33 6.54 9.20
N ALA A 56 20.62 6.27 9.07
CA ALA A 56 21.49 7.09 8.24
C ALA A 56 21.06 7.00 6.77
N ASP A 57 21.34 8.04 5.98
CA ASP A 57 20.92 8.15 4.57
C ASP A 57 21.25 6.92 3.72
N GLN A 58 22.38 6.25 3.98
CA GLN A 58 22.76 5.05 3.26
C GLN A 58 21.79 3.88 3.50
N ASP A 59 21.38 3.67 4.75
CA ASP A 59 20.42 2.62 5.10
C ASP A 59 19.01 3.00 4.66
N ALA A 60 18.61 4.26 4.85
CA ALA A 60 17.33 4.76 4.37
C ALA A 60 17.19 4.56 2.85
N ARG A 61 18.22 4.91 2.07
CA ARG A 61 18.25 4.69 0.61
C ARG A 61 18.12 3.21 0.25
N ARG A 62 18.91 2.35 0.90
CA ARG A 62 18.89 0.90 0.65
C ARG A 62 17.51 0.31 0.90
N VAL A 63 16.91 0.64 2.04
CA VAL A 63 15.59 0.12 2.44
C VAL A 63 14.48 0.69 1.55
N PHE A 64 14.55 1.97 1.20
CA PHE A 64 13.59 2.57 0.28
C PHE A 64 13.60 1.87 -1.08
N HIS A 65 14.76 1.66 -1.69
CA HIS A 65 14.85 0.92 -2.97
C HIS A 65 14.40 -0.53 -2.84
N HIS A 66 14.75 -1.20 -1.74
CA HIS A 66 14.27 -2.56 -1.48
C HIS A 66 12.74 -2.63 -1.42
N HIS A 67 12.07 -1.66 -0.79
CA HIS A 67 10.62 -1.58 -0.78
C HIS A 67 10.04 -1.43 -2.19
N LEU A 68 10.65 -0.62 -3.06
CA LEU A 68 10.22 -0.49 -4.45
C LEU A 68 10.33 -1.82 -5.21
N ASP A 69 11.39 -2.59 -4.99
CA ASP A 69 11.52 -3.92 -5.58
C ASP A 69 10.44 -4.89 -5.09
N LEU A 70 10.12 -4.87 -3.79
CA LEU A 70 9.01 -5.66 -3.25
C LEU A 70 7.65 -5.24 -3.82
N ILE A 71 7.44 -3.94 -4.02
CA ILE A 71 6.21 -3.40 -4.63
C ILE A 71 6.07 -3.89 -6.08
N ARG A 72 7.17 -3.88 -6.86
CA ARG A 72 7.17 -4.40 -8.24
C ARG A 72 6.75 -5.86 -8.35
N GLU A 73 7.05 -6.64 -7.32
CA GLU A 73 6.71 -8.06 -7.26
C GLU A 73 5.35 -8.36 -6.60
N SER A 74 4.64 -7.33 -6.15
CA SER A 74 3.37 -7.46 -5.44
C SER A 74 2.18 -7.55 -6.41
N ASP A 75 1.17 -8.33 -6.03
CA ASP A 75 -0.10 -8.37 -6.75
C ASP A 75 -0.99 -7.16 -6.39
N ALA A 76 -0.84 -6.63 -5.18
CA ALA A 76 -1.58 -5.45 -4.72
C ALA A 76 -0.77 -4.58 -3.76
N LEU A 77 -0.93 -3.27 -3.92
CA LEU A 77 -0.53 -2.24 -2.98
C LEU A 77 -1.78 -1.74 -2.22
N ILE A 78 -1.78 -1.89 -0.90
CA ILE A 78 -2.77 -1.27 -0.02
C ILE A 78 -2.10 -0.08 0.64
N VAL A 79 -2.61 1.13 0.40
CA VAL A 79 -1.99 2.37 0.89
C VAL A 79 -2.96 3.16 1.78
N TYR A 80 -2.65 3.24 3.08
CA TYR A 80 -3.39 4.10 4.01
C TYR A 80 -2.81 5.51 4.03
N LEU A 81 -3.59 6.48 3.55
CA LEU A 81 -3.12 7.81 3.21
C LEU A 81 -4.12 8.89 3.65
N PRO A 82 -4.30 9.15 4.95
CA PRO A 82 -5.25 10.15 5.44
C PRO A 82 -4.88 11.58 5.00
N GLU A 83 -3.59 11.83 4.76
CA GLU A 83 -3.04 13.07 4.20
C GLU A 83 -1.85 12.75 3.27
N ALA A 84 -1.31 13.76 2.59
CA ALA A 84 -0.28 13.57 1.58
C ALA A 84 1.04 13.03 2.18
N SER A 85 1.59 12.00 1.53
CA SER A 85 2.88 11.36 1.87
C SER A 85 3.70 11.23 0.60
N MET A 86 4.90 11.82 0.60
CA MET A 86 5.81 11.76 -0.55
C MET A 86 6.29 10.34 -0.84
N GLY A 87 6.62 9.57 0.21
CA GLY A 87 7.02 8.17 0.07
C GLY A 87 5.89 7.34 -0.55
N SER A 88 4.67 7.47 -0.02
CA SER A 88 3.52 6.73 -0.52
C SER A 88 3.14 7.11 -1.95
N ALA A 89 3.36 8.37 -2.36
CA ALA A 89 3.16 8.76 -3.75
C ALA A 89 4.12 8.02 -4.71
N ILE A 90 5.38 7.81 -4.32
CA ILE A 90 6.35 7.04 -5.10
C ILE A 90 5.96 5.55 -5.14
N GLU A 91 5.57 4.99 -4.00
CA GLU A 91 5.10 3.61 -3.89
C GLU A 91 3.89 3.35 -4.79
N MET A 92 2.92 4.27 -4.82
CA MET A 92 1.74 4.21 -5.70
C MET A 92 2.13 4.27 -7.18
N TRP A 93 3.03 5.18 -7.54
CA TRP A 93 3.52 5.29 -8.92
C TRP A 93 4.19 3.98 -9.36
N GLU A 94 5.05 3.40 -8.52
CA GLU A 94 5.77 2.16 -8.83
C GLU A 94 4.81 0.98 -8.97
N ALA A 95 3.89 0.80 -8.02
CA ALA A 95 2.88 -0.25 -8.06
C ALA A 95 2.00 -0.19 -9.31
N HIS A 96 1.58 1.03 -9.69
CA HIS A 96 0.77 1.24 -10.89
C HIS A 96 1.50 0.80 -12.16
N HIS A 97 2.78 1.18 -12.31
CA HIS A 97 3.59 0.85 -13.48
C HIS A 97 4.00 -0.63 -13.52
N ALA A 98 4.18 -1.26 -12.35
CA ALA A 98 4.39 -2.70 -12.24
C ALA A 98 3.12 -3.52 -12.53
N GLY A 99 1.95 -2.87 -12.67
CA GLY A 99 0.69 -3.54 -12.96
C GLY A 99 0.04 -4.19 -11.73
N ALA A 100 0.50 -3.86 -10.52
CA ALA A 100 -0.18 -4.24 -9.29
C ALA A 100 -1.54 -3.52 -9.17
N ALA A 101 -2.48 -4.12 -8.44
CA ALA A 101 -3.71 -3.43 -8.05
C ALA A 101 -3.40 -2.39 -6.95
N VAL A 102 -3.78 -1.14 -7.14
CA VAL A 102 -3.53 -0.06 -6.16
C VAL A 102 -4.83 0.36 -5.49
N ILE A 103 -4.91 0.16 -4.17
CA ILE A 103 -6.09 0.53 -3.37
C ILE A 103 -5.68 1.58 -2.35
N ALA A 104 -6.17 2.80 -2.53
CA ALA A 104 -5.92 3.90 -1.63
C ALA A 104 -7.04 4.06 -0.60
N ILE A 105 -6.67 4.14 0.68
CA ILE A 105 -7.59 4.40 1.79
C ILE A 105 -7.37 5.85 2.23
N THR A 106 -8.20 6.77 1.74
CA THR A 106 -7.94 8.21 1.83
C THR A 106 -9.19 9.07 1.57
N PRO A 107 -9.34 10.22 2.27
CA PRO A 107 -10.35 11.22 1.91
C PRO A 107 -9.95 12.07 0.68
N MET A 108 -8.71 11.94 0.19
CA MET A 108 -8.15 12.81 -0.85
C MET A 108 -8.54 12.38 -2.27
N ALA A 109 -9.80 12.04 -2.51
CA ALA A 109 -10.28 11.56 -3.82
C ALA A 109 -10.07 12.55 -4.97
N ALA A 110 -9.87 13.85 -4.69
CA ALA A 110 -9.56 14.87 -5.69
C ALA A 110 -8.05 14.96 -6.04
N ASN A 111 -7.16 14.42 -5.21
CA ASN A 111 -5.71 14.48 -5.40
C ASN A 111 -5.30 13.73 -6.67
N TRP A 112 -4.42 14.32 -7.47
CA TRP A 112 -4.03 13.76 -8.76
C TRP A 112 -3.32 12.41 -8.65
N VAL A 113 -2.37 12.26 -7.72
CA VAL A 113 -1.65 11.00 -7.53
C VAL A 113 -2.63 9.89 -7.14
N VAL A 114 -3.56 10.18 -6.22
CA VAL A 114 -4.61 9.24 -5.83
C VAL A 114 -5.49 8.87 -7.03
N ARG A 115 -5.99 9.86 -7.78
CA ARG A 115 -6.89 9.64 -8.93
C ARG A 115 -6.24 8.90 -10.09
N LEU A 116 -4.96 9.17 -10.35
CA LEU A 116 -4.27 8.65 -11.54
C LEU A 116 -3.71 7.25 -11.29
N PHE A 117 -3.27 6.95 -10.07
CA PHE A 117 -2.56 5.71 -9.78
C PHE A 117 -3.35 4.69 -8.97
N SER A 118 -4.50 5.05 -8.39
CA SER A 118 -5.37 4.09 -7.70
C SER A 118 -6.34 3.40 -8.67
N ASP A 119 -6.51 2.09 -8.51
CA ASP A 119 -7.57 1.31 -9.15
C ASP A 119 -8.87 1.35 -8.33
N ALA A 120 -8.77 1.53 -7.01
CA ALA A 120 -9.88 1.83 -6.11
C ALA A 120 -9.48 2.85 -5.04
N VAL A 121 -10.46 3.66 -4.62
CA VAL A 121 -10.33 4.59 -3.50
C VAL A 121 -11.43 4.26 -2.48
N CYS A 122 -11.02 3.96 -1.26
CA CYS A 122 -11.88 3.78 -0.10
C CYS A 122 -11.70 5.01 0.80
N GLU A 123 -12.78 5.71 1.13
CA GLU A 123 -12.65 6.93 1.94
C GLU A 123 -12.17 6.65 3.37
N THR A 124 -12.54 5.48 3.92
CA THR A 124 -12.27 5.08 5.31
C THR A 124 -11.81 3.63 5.40
N LEU A 125 -11.27 3.24 6.55
CA LEU A 125 -10.96 1.83 6.86
C LEU A 125 -12.21 0.94 6.82
N ASP A 126 -13.35 1.44 7.28
CA ASP A 126 -14.63 0.71 7.22
C ASP A 126 -15.07 0.47 5.76
N ALA A 127 -14.91 1.48 4.91
CA ALA A 127 -15.19 1.34 3.48
C ALA A 127 -14.25 0.34 2.79
N PHE A 128 -12.99 0.27 3.25
CA PHE A 128 -12.04 -0.73 2.78
C PHE A 128 -12.43 -2.14 3.24
N GLU A 129 -12.81 -2.32 4.50
CA GLU A 129 -13.29 -3.59 5.03
C GLU A 129 -14.52 -4.11 4.28
N ALA A 130 -15.48 -3.22 3.99
CA ALA A 130 -16.63 -3.55 3.13
C ALA A 130 -16.19 -3.93 1.71
N PHE A 131 -15.25 -3.20 1.12
CA PHE A 131 -14.71 -3.49 -0.21
C PHE A 131 -14.06 -4.89 -0.29
N VAL A 132 -13.33 -5.28 0.76
CA VAL A 132 -12.70 -6.60 0.87
C VAL A 132 -13.74 -7.70 1.08
N SER A 133 -14.65 -7.55 2.05
CA SER A 133 -15.68 -8.56 2.38
C SER A 133 -16.66 -8.81 1.24
N GLU A 134 -16.94 -7.82 0.39
CA GLU A 134 -17.72 -7.97 -0.85
C GLU A 134 -16.93 -8.65 -2.00
N GLY A 135 -15.70 -9.09 -1.74
CA GLY A 135 -14.84 -9.77 -2.72
C GLY A 135 -14.40 -8.87 -3.88
N LYS A 136 -14.50 -7.54 -3.74
CA LYS A 136 -14.10 -6.60 -4.80
C LYS A 136 -12.58 -6.57 -4.97
N LEU A 137 -11.83 -6.65 -3.87
CA LEU A 137 -10.36 -6.74 -3.92
C LEU A 137 -9.88 -7.98 -4.68
N HIS A 138 -10.45 -9.15 -4.37
CA HIS A 138 -10.08 -10.40 -5.04
C HIS A 138 -10.30 -10.34 -6.56
N ARG A 139 -11.46 -9.81 -6.98
CA ARG A 139 -11.79 -9.61 -8.40
C ARG A 139 -10.82 -8.66 -9.09
N MET A 140 -10.56 -7.52 -8.45
CA MET A 140 -9.64 -6.50 -8.98
C MET A 140 -8.24 -7.04 -9.24
N ILE A 141 -7.66 -7.74 -8.27
CA ILE A 141 -6.33 -8.35 -8.42
C ILE A 141 -6.36 -9.37 -9.57
N THR A 142 -7.38 -10.21 -9.63
CA THR A 142 -7.52 -11.23 -10.68
C THR A 142 -7.62 -10.62 -12.07
N ASP A 143 -8.32 -9.51 -12.24
CA ASP A 143 -8.47 -8.83 -13.52
C ASP A 143 -7.20 -8.09 -13.95
N LYS A 144 -6.46 -7.49 -13.00
CA LYS A 144 -5.13 -6.90 -13.26
C LYS A 144 -4.12 -7.94 -13.74
N CYS A 145 -4.04 -9.10 -13.05
CA CYS A 145 -3.16 -10.20 -13.47
C CYS A 145 -3.46 -10.73 -14.88
N LYS A 146 -4.72 -10.64 -15.35
CA LYS A 146 -5.08 -11.03 -16.73
C LYS A 146 -4.62 -10.00 -17.75
N LYS A 147 -4.76 -8.71 -17.45
CA LYS A 147 -4.36 -7.60 -18.35
C LYS A 147 -2.86 -7.53 -18.57
N THR A 148 -2.05 -7.80 -17.55
CA THR A 148 -0.58 -7.79 -17.67
C THR A 148 -0.01 -9.01 -18.41
N LYS A 149 -0.82 -10.06 -18.63
CA LYS A 149 -0.44 -11.30 -19.33
C LYS A 149 -1.05 -11.42 -20.73
N ALA A 150 -1.84 -10.45 -21.18
CA ALA A 150 -2.31 -10.40 -22.55
C ALA A 150 -1.14 -9.97 -23.47
N PRO A 151 -0.90 -10.67 -24.59
CA PRO A 151 0.24 -10.43 -25.48
C PRO A 151 0.17 -9.07 -26.18
#